data_AF-A0AAN6T631-F1
#
_entry.id   AF-A0AAN6T631-F1
#
_cell.length_a   1.000
_cell.length_b   1.000
_cell.length_c   1.000
_cell.angle_alpha   90.00
_cell.angle_beta   90.00
_cell.angle_gamma   90.00
#
_symmetry.space_group_name_H-M   'P 1'
#
loop_
_entity.id
_entity.type
_entity.pdbx_description
1 polymer ?
#
loop_
_entity_poly.entity_id
_entity_poly.type
_entity_poly.pdbx_seq_one_letter_code
_entity_poly.pdbx_strand_id
1 'polypeptide(L)'
;MFWVVIGAVAFVALAWLLRINAALQSVPEGARQASPRRWTKQELRDTYERLKQKPLDFVRLLPPRLDRRYVVVGGSGLVGGDIVLQLLQRGESPESIRIVDFVPLNRRDMVGKAAGCDFVKADITSRSSVEAAFSKPWPESVARRALTVFHTAAAVRPQERSLLFYHRVSAVNRDGAVNVLEAARAAGADIFIATSSASVSIVPPTFWIWPWQSSPTNYLQIANERDFDAPIRPHSLFFSNYAFSKAEAERAVCNANEPTFRTGTIRPGNPIYGQKTDPVVGIILRMRDNVTFIPHIVQNYVNSRNAALAHLQFEAALAPPRGSPGTRTTPACAGRTFNVTDVGPPPSFADVYRAAETLSATPVRVTPRSPLALFLLAHAIETWCVLLARLPFLTARLGWIREPSGPIHMLQPSVFSVSCHTLVDDGLARRSVAEGGLGYRGGCTTMEGICEQILEWNREHGEEGEEGVENAVRGVEGTAAKAGLTAQGVAA
;
A
#
# COMPACT_ATOMS: atom_id res chain seq x y z
N MET A 1 -45.90 0.20 33.68
CA MET A 1 -44.86 1.25 33.74
C MET A 1 -43.48 0.72 33.33
N PHE A 2 -42.95 -0.34 33.97
CA PHE A 2 -41.64 -0.92 33.64
C PHE A 2 -41.44 -1.29 32.15
N TRP A 3 -42.38 -2.03 31.56
CA TRP A 3 -42.32 -2.41 30.13
C TRP A 3 -42.37 -1.22 29.17
N VAL A 4 -43.08 -0.14 29.55
CA VAL A 4 -43.16 1.09 28.76
C VAL A 4 -41.81 1.81 28.77
N VAL A 5 -41.14 1.87 29.92
CA VAL A 5 -39.81 2.46 30.05
C VAL A 5 -38.79 1.65 29.24
N ILE A 6 -38.80 0.31 29.33
CA ILE A 6 -37.92 -0.55 28.52
C ILE A 6 -38.17 -0.34 27.03
N GLY A 7 -39.44 -0.33 26.61
CA GLY A 7 -39.81 -0.10 25.22
C GLY A 7 -39.33 1.27 24.71
N ALA A 8 -39.50 2.33 25.50
CA ALA A 8 -39.03 3.66 25.16
C ALA A 8 -37.50 3.73 25.05
N VAL A 9 -36.76 3.13 25.99
CA VAL A 9 -35.28 3.10 25.95
C VAL A 9 -34.78 2.31 24.74
N ALA A 10 -35.39 1.15 24.46
CA ALA A 10 -35.03 0.34 23.29
C ALA A 10 -35.31 1.08 21.98
N PHE A 11 -36.43 1.80 21.89
CA PHE A 11 -36.78 2.62 20.74
C PHE A 11 -35.78 3.76 20.52
N VAL A 12 -35.42 4.50 21.59
CA VAL A 12 -34.42 5.59 21.52
C VAL A 12 -33.05 5.05 21.11
N ALA A 13 -32.63 3.92 21.67
CA ALA A 13 -31.37 3.26 21.31
C ALA A 13 -31.36 2.84 19.84
N LEU A 14 -32.45 2.22 19.35
CA LEU A 14 -32.57 1.83 17.95
C LEU A 14 -32.53 3.04 17.02
N ALA A 15 -33.28 4.10 17.33
CA ALA A 15 -33.28 5.34 16.54
C ALA A 15 -31.88 5.97 16.48
N TRP A 16 -31.16 5.95 17.60
CA TRP A 16 -29.78 6.44 17.67
C TRP A 16 -28.81 5.59 16.82
N LEU A 17 -28.94 4.26 16.86
CA LEU A 17 -28.15 3.36 16.03
C LEU A 17 -28.44 3.56 14.54
N LEU A 18 -29.71 3.72 14.15
CA LEU A 18 -30.08 4.04 12.76
C LEU A 18 -29.47 5.37 12.32
N ARG A 19 -29.46 6.38 13.21
CA ARG A 19 -28.81 7.68 12.97
C ARG A 19 -27.31 7.55 12.74
N ILE A 20 -26.61 6.75 13.55
CA ILE A 20 -25.18 6.48 13.39
C ILE A 20 -24.93 5.76 12.06
N ASN A 21 -25.72 4.72 11.74
CA ASN A 21 -25.58 4.00 10.49
C ASN A 21 -25.74 4.95 9.27
N ALA A 22 -26.73 5.83 9.30
CA ALA A 22 -26.91 6.84 8.26
C ALA A 22 -25.72 7.82 8.17
N ALA A 23 -25.14 8.21 9.31
CA ALA A 23 -23.94 9.05 9.34
C ALA A 23 -22.72 8.35 8.71
N LEU A 24 -22.53 7.07 9.00
CA LEU A 24 -21.47 6.23 8.42
C LEU A 24 -21.65 5.99 6.91
N GLN A 25 -22.83 6.22 6.37
CA GLN A 25 -23.12 6.14 4.93
C GLN A 25 -23.08 7.51 4.23
N SER A 26 -22.86 8.58 4.99
CA SER A 26 -22.83 9.94 4.44
C SER A 26 -21.53 10.22 3.69
N VAL A 27 -21.60 11.13 2.72
CA VAL A 27 -20.42 11.71 2.07
C VAL A 27 -20.35 13.19 2.47
N PRO A 28 -19.34 13.62 3.24
CA PRO A 28 -19.16 15.02 3.60
C PRO A 28 -19.02 15.92 2.36
N GLU A 29 -19.44 17.18 2.48
CA GLU A 29 -19.47 18.12 1.36
C GLU A 29 -18.10 18.31 0.68
N GLY A 30 -17.03 18.46 1.47
CA GLY A 30 -15.67 18.56 0.92
C GLY A 30 -15.24 17.33 0.11
N ALA A 31 -15.69 16.13 0.47
CA ALA A 31 -15.43 14.91 -0.30
C ALA A 31 -16.22 14.88 -1.61
N ARG A 32 -17.46 15.39 -1.60
CA ARG A 32 -18.27 15.54 -2.83
C ARG A 32 -17.64 16.56 -3.78
N GLN A 33 -17.13 17.67 -3.25
CA GLN A 33 -16.48 18.71 -4.05
C GLN A 33 -15.16 18.22 -4.65
N ALA A 34 -14.36 17.48 -3.88
CA ALA A 34 -13.11 16.88 -4.37
C ALA A 34 -13.32 15.79 -5.43
N SER A 35 -14.49 15.16 -5.44
CA SER A 35 -14.84 14.07 -6.36
C SER A 35 -16.26 14.28 -6.92
N PRO A 36 -16.45 15.26 -7.82
CA PRO A 36 -17.78 15.72 -8.23
C PRO A 36 -18.47 14.79 -9.22
N ARG A 37 -17.74 13.90 -9.88
CA ARG A 37 -18.26 12.99 -10.93
C ARG A 37 -17.93 11.54 -10.59
N ARG A 38 -18.89 10.65 -10.86
CA ARG A 38 -18.72 9.19 -10.76
C ARG A 38 -18.44 8.61 -12.14
N TRP A 39 -17.71 7.51 -12.19
CA TRP A 39 -17.36 6.85 -13.44
C TRP A 39 -18.58 6.19 -14.08
N THR A 40 -18.77 6.41 -15.37
CA THR A 40 -19.80 5.74 -16.16
C THR A 40 -19.27 4.45 -16.78
N LYS A 41 -20.16 3.51 -17.09
CA LYS A 41 -19.77 2.28 -17.80
C LYS A 41 -19.17 2.56 -19.17
N GLN A 42 -19.61 3.62 -19.83
CA GLN A 42 -19.10 4.02 -21.14
C GLN A 42 -17.67 4.54 -21.04
N GLU A 43 -17.40 5.50 -20.14
CA GLU A 43 -16.03 6.00 -19.92
C GLU A 43 -15.04 4.88 -19.57
N LEU A 44 -15.48 3.90 -18.77
CA LEU A 44 -14.69 2.74 -18.42
C LEU A 44 -14.34 1.88 -19.63
N ARG A 45 -15.33 1.58 -20.49
CA ARG A 45 -15.12 0.80 -21.72
C ARG A 45 -14.24 1.54 -22.71
N ASP A 46 -14.48 2.84 -22.91
CA ASP A 46 -13.69 3.66 -23.83
C ASP A 46 -12.23 3.74 -23.37
N THR A 47 -12.01 3.91 -22.07
CA THR A 47 -10.66 3.89 -21.48
C THR A 47 -10.00 2.53 -21.63
N TYR A 48 -10.73 1.45 -21.39
CA TYR A 48 -10.24 0.07 -21.52
C TYR A 48 -9.84 -0.25 -22.98
N GLU A 49 -10.69 0.07 -23.95
CA GLU A 49 -10.38 -0.13 -25.38
C GLU A 49 -9.22 0.75 -25.86
N ARG A 50 -9.14 2.00 -25.38
CA ARG A 50 -7.98 2.86 -25.65
C ARG A 50 -6.69 2.26 -25.11
N LEU A 51 -6.69 1.70 -23.90
CA LEU A 51 -5.49 1.11 -23.28
C LEU A 51 -5.06 -0.20 -23.95
N LYS A 52 -5.98 -0.96 -24.55
CA LYS A 52 -5.61 -2.08 -25.43
C LYS A 52 -4.76 -1.63 -26.62
N GLN A 53 -5.13 -0.50 -27.22
CA GLN A 53 -4.44 0.05 -28.39
C GLN A 53 -3.17 0.81 -28.02
N LYS A 54 -3.19 1.53 -26.90
CA LYS A 54 -2.10 2.37 -26.42
C LYS A 54 -1.93 2.20 -24.90
N PRO A 55 -1.11 1.22 -24.48
CA PRO A 55 -0.78 1.01 -23.07
C PRO A 55 -0.15 2.23 -22.42
N LEU A 56 -0.13 2.26 -21.08
CA LEU A 56 0.48 3.35 -20.33
C LEU A 56 2.01 3.35 -20.51
N ASP A 57 2.56 4.48 -20.96
CA ASP A 57 3.99 4.68 -21.21
C ASP A 57 4.62 5.52 -20.09
N PHE A 58 5.23 4.85 -19.12
CA PHE A 58 5.96 5.50 -18.02
C PHE A 58 7.38 5.90 -18.42
N VAL A 59 7.94 5.40 -19.52
CA VAL A 59 9.37 5.56 -19.85
C VAL A 59 9.74 7.03 -20.00
N ARG A 60 8.84 7.83 -20.57
CA ARG A 60 9.03 9.28 -20.78
C ARG A 60 9.10 10.09 -19.49
N LEU A 61 8.64 9.53 -18.38
CA LEU A 61 8.62 10.20 -17.07
C LEU A 61 9.82 9.80 -16.22
N LEU A 62 10.51 8.71 -16.60
CA LEU A 62 11.66 8.23 -15.86
C LEU A 62 12.77 9.27 -15.89
N PRO A 63 13.41 9.56 -14.74
CA PRO A 63 14.59 10.40 -14.73
C PRO A 63 15.73 9.71 -15.49
N PRO A 64 16.74 10.48 -15.96
CA PRO A 64 17.88 9.92 -16.68
C PRO A 64 18.60 8.82 -15.89
N ARG A 65 19.20 7.87 -16.62
CA ARG A 65 20.11 6.88 -16.03
C ARG A 65 21.19 7.54 -15.18
N LEU A 66 21.47 6.98 -14.00
CA LEU A 66 22.48 7.54 -13.09
C LEU A 66 23.75 6.69 -12.99
N ASP A 67 23.77 5.49 -13.57
CA ASP A 67 24.95 4.60 -13.59
C ASP A 67 25.42 4.24 -12.17
N ARG A 68 24.49 3.72 -11.35
CA ARG A 68 24.71 3.39 -9.94
C ARG A 68 24.50 1.90 -9.68
N ARG A 69 24.90 1.45 -8.49
CA ARG A 69 24.44 0.19 -7.90
C ARG A 69 23.13 0.45 -7.16
N TYR A 70 22.24 -0.53 -7.19
CA TYR A 70 20.91 -0.45 -6.60
C TYR A 70 20.66 -1.66 -5.72
N VAL A 71 20.32 -1.42 -4.47
CA VAL A 71 19.70 -2.45 -3.62
C VAL A 71 18.22 -2.11 -3.45
N VAL A 72 17.34 -3.00 -3.88
CA VAL A 72 15.88 -2.86 -3.72
C VAL A 72 15.41 -3.88 -2.70
N VAL A 73 15.20 -3.42 -1.47
CA VAL A 73 14.71 -4.24 -0.35
C VAL A 73 13.18 -4.30 -0.39
N GLY A 74 12.61 -5.50 -0.47
CA GLY A 74 11.20 -5.69 -0.85
C GLY A 74 10.99 -5.65 -2.37
N GLY A 75 12.05 -5.90 -3.13
CA GLY A 75 12.06 -5.77 -4.60
C GLY A 75 11.26 -6.83 -5.34
N SER A 76 10.80 -7.91 -4.69
CA SER A 76 9.83 -8.85 -5.29
C SER A 76 8.38 -8.38 -5.12
N GLY A 77 8.15 -7.36 -4.30
CA GLY A 77 6.82 -6.86 -3.93
C GLY A 77 6.17 -5.91 -4.95
N LEU A 78 5.07 -5.29 -4.54
CA LEU A 78 4.27 -4.37 -5.36
C LEU A 78 5.08 -3.15 -5.84
N VAL A 79 5.51 -2.29 -4.92
CA VAL A 79 6.27 -1.07 -5.26
C VAL A 79 7.71 -1.41 -5.64
N GLY A 80 8.38 -2.26 -4.88
CA GLY A 80 9.78 -2.63 -5.12
C GLY A 80 9.99 -3.29 -6.49
N GLY A 81 9.07 -4.16 -6.92
CA GLY A 81 9.16 -4.76 -8.26
C GLY A 81 9.00 -3.73 -9.38
N ASP A 82 8.14 -2.72 -9.20
CA ASP A 82 8.02 -1.64 -10.19
C ASP A 82 9.25 -0.73 -10.19
N ILE A 83 9.92 -0.53 -9.05
CA ILE A 83 11.22 0.16 -9.00
C ILE A 83 12.24 -0.61 -9.83
N VAL A 84 12.37 -1.93 -9.65
CA VAL A 84 13.28 -2.78 -10.44
C VAL A 84 12.97 -2.67 -11.94
N LEU A 85 11.71 -2.81 -12.32
CA LEU A 85 11.29 -2.72 -13.73
C LEU A 85 11.59 -1.34 -14.33
N GLN A 86 11.37 -0.26 -13.59
CA GLN A 86 11.64 1.09 -14.07
C GLN A 86 13.14 1.41 -14.12
N LEU A 87 13.96 0.86 -13.21
CA LEU A 87 15.42 0.95 -13.29
C LEU A 87 15.94 0.30 -14.59
N LEU A 88 15.44 -0.89 -14.92
CA LEU A 88 15.76 -1.57 -16.17
C LEU A 88 15.27 -0.77 -17.39
N GLN A 89 14.05 -0.23 -17.34
CA GLN A 89 13.48 0.57 -18.44
C GLN A 89 14.25 1.86 -18.71
N ARG A 90 14.80 2.53 -17.69
CA ARG A 90 15.67 3.72 -17.90
C ARG A 90 17.09 3.37 -18.34
N GLY A 91 17.41 2.08 -18.51
CA GLY A 91 18.66 1.58 -19.08
C GLY A 91 19.75 1.24 -18.08
N GLU A 92 19.42 1.03 -16.80
CA GLU A 92 20.37 0.46 -15.82
C GLU A 92 20.71 -0.98 -16.17
N SER A 93 21.96 -1.37 -15.89
CA SER A 93 22.43 -2.74 -16.15
C SER A 93 21.84 -3.71 -15.13
N PRO A 94 21.33 -4.89 -15.52
CA PRO A 94 20.80 -5.87 -14.55
C PRO A 94 21.80 -6.25 -13.45
N GLU A 95 23.09 -6.38 -13.79
CA GLU A 95 24.19 -6.66 -12.84
C GLU A 95 24.40 -5.55 -11.78
N SER A 96 23.90 -4.33 -12.02
CA SER A 96 23.94 -3.23 -11.05
C SER A 96 22.73 -3.22 -10.12
N ILE A 97 21.79 -4.14 -10.27
CA ILE A 97 20.57 -4.24 -9.46
C ILE A 97 20.62 -5.51 -8.62
N ARG A 98 20.52 -5.34 -7.30
CA ARG A 98 20.33 -6.41 -6.32
C ARG A 98 18.95 -6.29 -5.69
N ILE A 99 18.17 -7.35 -5.84
CA ILE A 99 16.85 -7.54 -5.26
C ILE A 99 17.03 -8.29 -3.94
N VAL A 100 16.63 -7.65 -2.85
CA VAL A 100 16.69 -8.25 -1.51
C VAL A 100 15.26 -8.45 -1.03
N ASP A 101 14.86 -9.69 -0.78
CA ASP A 101 13.48 -9.98 -0.37
C ASP A 101 13.42 -11.28 0.44
N PHE A 102 12.37 -11.44 1.25
CA PHE A 102 12.10 -12.70 1.94
C PHE A 102 11.55 -13.76 0.98
N VAL A 103 10.83 -13.32 -0.05
CA VAL A 103 10.17 -14.16 -1.05
C VAL A 103 10.86 -13.98 -2.42
N PRO A 104 11.16 -15.07 -3.15
CA PRO A 104 11.73 -14.96 -4.49
C PRO A 104 10.79 -14.25 -5.47
N LEU A 105 11.35 -13.81 -6.59
CA LEU A 105 10.60 -13.21 -7.70
C LEU A 105 9.48 -14.15 -8.16
N ASN A 106 8.22 -13.69 -8.05
CA ASN A 106 7.04 -14.46 -8.43
C ASN A 106 6.05 -13.69 -9.32
N ARG A 107 6.36 -12.42 -9.62
CA ARG A 107 5.55 -11.60 -10.52
C ARG A 107 5.90 -11.92 -11.97
N ARG A 108 4.90 -12.25 -12.80
CA ARG A 108 5.10 -12.68 -14.19
C ARG A 108 5.81 -11.63 -15.04
N ASP A 109 5.48 -10.36 -14.83
CA ASP A 109 6.12 -9.22 -15.49
C ASP A 109 7.59 -9.04 -15.13
N MET A 110 8.05 -9.63 -14.01
CA MET A 110 9.44 -9.57 -13.55
C MET A 110 10.28 -10.80 -13.91
N VAL A 111 9.75 -12.02 -13.82
CA VAL A 111 10.56 -13.27 -13.89
C VAL A 111 11.45 -13.33 -15.13
N GLY A 112 11.00 -12.85 -16.29
CA GLY A 112 11.84 -12.74 -17.49
C GLY A 112 12.70 -11.47 -17.53
N LYS A 113 12.12 -10.31 -17.25
CA LYS A 113 12.80 -9.00 -17.42
C LYS A 113 13.90 -8.77 -16.38
N ALA A 114 13.71 -9.27 -15.17
CA ALA A 114 14.63 -9.12 -14.04
C ALA A 114 15.52 -10.36 -13.82
N ALA A 115 15.51 -11.35 -14.73
CA ALA A 115 16.29 -12.58 -14.59
C ALA A 115 17.80 -12.35 -14.45
N GLY A 116 18.32 -11.27 -15.04
CA GLY A 116 19.74 -10.87 -14.93
C GLY A 116 20.08 -10.06 -13.67
N CYS A 117 19.09 -9.71 -12.84
CA CYS A 117 19.33 -9.01 -11.58
C CYS A 117 19.78 -10.00 -10.50
N ASP A 118 20.64 -9.55 -9.60
CA ASP A 118 21.06 -10.37 -8.46
C ASP A 118 19.90 -10.51 -7.46
N PHE A 119 19.56 -11.73 -7.03
CA PHE A 119 18.59 -11.96 -5.97
C PHE A 119 19.27 -12.47 -4.70
N VAL A 120 18.94 -11.86 -3.57
CA VAL A 120 19.39 -12.32 -2.25
C VAL A 120 18.20 -12.45 -1.31
N LYS A 121 17.99 -13.67 -0.82
CA LYS A 121 16.99 -13.91 0.22
C LYS A 121 17.45 -13.29 1.53
N ALA A 122 16.63 -12.43 2.13
CA ALA A 122 16.90 -11.89 3.45
C ALA A 122 15.63 -11.69 4.28
N ASP A 123 15.75 -11.91 5.58
CA ASP A 123 14.76 -11.50 6.58
C ASP A 123 15.22 -10.20 7.23
N ILE A 124 14.49 -9.11 6.98
CA ILE A 124 14.90 -7.79 7.49
C ILE A 124 14.77 -7.66 9.01
N THR A 125 14.02 -8.55 9.67
CA THR A 125 13.96 -8.58 11.14
C THR A 125 15.27 -9.06 11.76
N SER A 126 16.11 -9.75 10.97
CA SER A 126 17.42 -10.23 11.38
C SER A 126 18.55 -9.34 10.85
N ARG A 127 19.23 -8.63 11.75
CA ARG A 127 20.38 -7.76 11.40
C ARG A 127 21.44 -8.52 10.58
N SER A 128 21.83 -9.72 11.01
CA SER A 128 22.86 -10.51 10.33
C SER A 128 22.42 -10.95 8.93
N SER A 129 21.13 -11.23 8.73
CA SER A 129 20.58 -11.55 7.41
C SER A 129 20.68 -10.36 6.46
N VAL A 130 20.42 -9.14 6.94
CA VAL A 130 20.53 -7.91 6.15
C VAL A 130 22.00 -7.61 5.85
N GLU A 131 22.88 -7.66 6.85
CA GLU A 131 24.32 -7.44 6.67
C GLU A 131 24.93 -8.38 5.63
N ALA A 132 24.56 -9.67 5.66
CA ALA A 132 24.99 -10.64 4.66
C ALA A 132 24.54 -10.28 3.24
N ALA A 133 23.30 -9.80 3.08
CA ALA A 133 22.78 -9.39 1.77
C ALA A 133 23.49 -8.14 1.21
N PHE A 134 23.82 -7.19 2.08
CA PHE A 134 24.54 -5.97 1.70
C PHE A 134 26.03 -6.22 1.46
N SER A 135 26.63 -7.18 2.15
CA SER A 135 28.06 -7.51 2.03
C SER A 135 28.39 -8.41 0.84
N LYS A 136 27.39 -8.98 0.16
CA LYS A 136 27.61 -9.80 -1.04
C LYS A 136 28.39 -9.00 -2.09
N PRO A 137 29.51 -9.53 -2.64
CA PRO A 137 30.32 -8.81 -3.62
C PRO A 137 29.53 -8.42 -4.86
N TRP A 138 29.91 -7.29 -5.45
CA TRP A 138 29.37 -6.82 -6.73
C TRP A 138 30.27 -7.27 -7.89
N PRO A 139 29.71 -7.47 -9.11
CA PRO A 139 30.52 -7.65 -10.30
C PRO A 139 31.51 -6.50 -10.50
N GLU A 140 32.71 -6.80 -11.00
CA GLU A 140 33.81 -5.82 -11.12
C GLU A 140 33.41 -4.59 -11.98
N SER A 141 32.59 -4.82 -13.02
CA SER A 141 32.02 -3.83 -13.93
C SER A 141 31.24 -2.70 -13.21
N VAL A 142 30.67 -2.99 -12.05
CA VAL A 142 29.79 -2.06 -11.31
C VAL A 142 30.26 -1.79 -9.87
N ALA A 143 31.23 -2.56 -9.36
CA ALA A 143 31.66 -2.53 -7.96
C ALA A 143 32.08 -1.14 -7.45
N ARG A 144 32.64 -0.29 -8.31
CA ARG A 144 33.11 1.06 -7.96
C ARG A 144 32.04 2.15 -8.09
N ARG A 145 30.84 1.82 -8.58
CA ARG A 145 29.76 2.81 -8.74
C ARG A 145 29.17 3.18 -7.37
N ALA A 146 28.63 4.39 -7.27
CA ALA A 146 27.88 4.84 -6.10
C ALA A 146 26.66 3.95 -5.84
N LEU A 147 26.13 3.94 -4.60
CA LEU A 147 25.09 3.00 -4.19
C LEU A 147 23.83 3.74 -3.76
N THR A 148 22.70 3.41 -4.40
CA THR A 148 21.35 3.80 -3.99
C THR A 148 20.64 2.61 -3.36
N VAL A 149 19.93 2.84 -2.26
CA VAL A 149 19.09 1.84 -1.61
C VAL A 149 17.64 2.29 -1.60
N PHE A 150 16.75 1.44 -2.12
CA PHE A 150 15.31 1.60 -2.02
C PHE A 150 14.76 0.58 -1.03
N HIS A 151 14.06 1.02 0.01
CA HIS A 151 13.46 0.15 1.01
C HIS A 151 11.92 0.19 0.93
N THR A 152 11.32 -0.86 0.39
CA THR A 152 9.87 -0.98 0.20
C THR A 152 9.25 -2.14 0.99
N ALA A 153 10.06 -2.96 1.66
CA ALA A 153 9.58 -4.08 2.47
C ALA A 153 8.76 -3.60 3.66
N ALA A 154 7.60 -4.22 3.89
CA ALA A 154 6.71 -3.89 5.00
C ALA A 154 5.74 -5.03 5.31
N ALA A 155 5.33 -5.14 6.57
CA ALA A 155 4.13 -5.84 6.98
C ALA A 155 2.95 -4.86 7.03
N VAL A 156 1.87 -5.17 6.31
CA VAL A 156 0.66 -4.32 6.26
C VAL A 156 -0.43 -4.98 7.11
N ARG A 157 -0.61 -4.48 8.34
CA ARG A 157 -1.61 -4.96 9.32
C ARG A 157 -2.49 -3.81 9.82
N PRO A 158 -3.38 -3.26 8.97
CA PRO A 158 -4.19 -2.09 9.31
C PRO A 158 -5.27 -2.38 10.37
N GLN A 159 -5.60 -3.64 10.62
CA GLN A 159 -6.67 -4.07 11.51
C GLN A 159 -6.29 -4.04 12.99
N GLU A 160 -5.00 -4.13 13.32
CA GLU A 160 -4.52 -4.20 14.71
C GLU A 160 -4.19 -2.80 15.24
N ARG A 161 -4.96 -2.33 16.23
CA ARG A 161 -4.67 -1.07 16.94
C ARG A 161 -4.31 -1.24 18.42
N SER A 162 -4.48 -2.44 19.00
CA SER A 162 -4.05 -2.69 20.37
C SER A 162 -2.53 -2.82 20.44
N LEU A 163 -1.89 -2.13 21.40
CA LEU A 163 -0.44 -2.22 21.61
C LEU A 163 0.04 -3.63 21.97
N LEU A 164 -0.84 -4.51 22.45
CA LEU A 164 -0.51 -5.92 22.69
C LEU A 164 0.04 -6.61 21.43
N PHE A 165 -0.40 -6.17 20.26
CA PHE A 165 0.00 -6.72 18.97
C PHE A 165 1.08 -5.90 18.27
N TYR A 166 1.62 -4.84 18.91
CA TYR A 166 2.53 -3.90 18.24
C TYR A 166 3.77 -4.59 17.66
N HIS A 167 4.35 -5.53 18.42
CA HIS A 167 5.52 -6.31 18.02
C HIS A 167 5.36 -7.02 16.65
N ARG A 168 4.14 -7.46 16.30
CA ARG A 168 3.85 -8.18 15.05
C ARG A 168 4.13 -7.34 13.81
N VAL A 169 3.99 -6.02 13.91
CA VAL A 169 4.23 -5.09 12.79
C VAL A 169 5.50 -4.27 12.99
N SER A 170 5.87 -3.93 14.22
CA SER A 170 7.06 -3.11 14.51
C SER A 170 8.37 -3.83 14.19
N ALA A 171 8.44 -5.15 14.41
CA ALA A 171 9.63 -5.95 14.10
C ALA A 171 10.04 -5.82 12.63
N VAL A 172 9.05 -5.79 11.72
CA VAL A 172 9.29 -5.63 10.28
C VAL A 172 9.42 -4.16 9.90
N ASN A 173 8.43 -3.33 10.27
CA ASN A 173 8.30 -1.98 9.72
C ASN A 173 9.23 -0.96 10.37
N ARG A 174 9.54 -1.11 11.66
CA ARG A 174 10.42 -0.20 12.42
C ARG A 174 11.81 -0.81 12.52
N ASP A 175 11.93 -1.95 13.18
CA ASP A 175 13.23 -2.53 13.50
C ASP A 175 13.91 -3.04 12.23
N GLY A 176 13.16 -3.69 11.34
CA GLY A 176 13.67 -4.09 10.02
C GLY A 176 14.07 -2.92 9.13
N ALA A 177 13.35 -1.81 9.16
CA ALA A 177 13.74 -0.60 8.44
C ALA A 177 15.05 0.00 8.99
N VAL A 178 15.24 -0.01 10.31
CA VAL A 178 16.48 0.43 10.95
C VAL A 178 17.65 -0.48 10.57
N ASN A 179 17.47 -1.80 10.60
CA ASN A 179 18.51 -2.75 10.16
C ASN A 179 18.96 -2.47 8.72
N VAL A 180 18.01 -2.21 7.82
CA VAL A 180 18.26 -1.90 6.40
C VAL A 180 18.95 -0.55 6.24
N LEU A 181 18.55 0.47 7.01
CA LEU A 181 19.16 1.80 7.03
C LEU A 181 20.63 1.75 7.48
N GLU A 182 20.91 1.02 8.56
CA GLU A 182 22.26 0.84 9.11
C GLU A 182 23.15 0.05 8.15
N ALA A 183 22.65 -1.06 7.59
CA ALA A 183 23.40 -1.86 6.62
C ALA A 183 23.68 -1.10 5.32
N ALA A 184 22.73 -0.30 4.85
CA ALA A 184 22.93 0.57 3.69
C ALA A 184 24.06 1.58 3.92
N ARG A 185 24.04 2.25 5.09
CA ARG A 185 25.11 3.17 5.48
C ARG A 185 26.46 2.46 5.56
N ALA A 186 26.52 1.29 6.20
CA ALA A 186 27.76 0.51 6.32
C ALA A 186 28.29 0.02 4.96
N ALA A 187 27.41 -0.30 4.01
CA ALA A 187 27.77 -0.69 2.65
C ALA A 187 28.21 0.50 1.76
N GLY A 188 28.25 1.72 2.30
CA GLY A 188 28.68 2.92 1.59
C GLY A 188 27.63 3.48 0.63
N ALA A 189 26.33 3.26 0.90
CA ALA A 189 25.27 3.96 0.20
C ALA A 189 25.36 5.47 0.48
N ASP A 190 25.17 6.29 -0.54
CA ASP A 190 25.08 7.75 -0.42
C ASP A 190 23.64 8.28 -0.62
N ILE A 191 22.71 7.41 -1.04
CA ILE A 191 21.27 7.68 -1.15
C ILE A 191 20.47 6.51 -0.55
N PHE A 192 19.52 6.84 0.32
CA PHE A 192 18.57 5.89 0.91
C PHE A 192 17.14 6.42 0.88
N ILE A 193 16.23 5.73 0.19
CA ILE A 193 14.83 6.16 0.11
C ILE A 193 13.93 5.00 0.55
N ALA A 194 13.04 5.26 1.51
CA ALA A 194 12.10 4.26 2.00
C ALA A 194 10.64 4.59 1.68
N THR A 195 9.81 3.56 1.58
CA THR A 195 8.36 3.69 1.44
C THR A 195 7.69 3.79 2.82
N SER A 196 7.20 4.98 3.14
CA SER A 196 6.26 5.28 4.23
C SER A 196 4.81 5.10 3.74
N SER A 197 3.85 5.83 4.29
CA SER A 197 2.45 5.81 3.85
C SER A 197 1.75 7.12 4.16
N ALA A 198 0.91 7.63 3.24
CA ALA A 198 0.08 8.80 3.52
C ALA A 198 -0.86 8.57 4.74
N SER A 199 -1.16 7.31 5.04
CA SER A 199 -1.97 6.90 6.19
C SER A 199 -1.33 7.18 7.56
N VAL A 200 -0.03 7.50 7.60
CA VAL A 200 0.67 7.97 8.83
C VAL A 200 -0.02 9.19 9.44
N SER A 201 -0.56 10.08 8.60
CA SER A 201 -1.24 11.30 9.01
C SER A 201 -2.70 11.10 9.48
N ILE A 202 -3.31 9.94 9.19
CA ILE A 202 -4.73 9.69 9.49
C ILE A 202 -4.95 9.51 10.99
N VAL A 203 -5.88 10.27 11.57
CA VAL A 203 -6.37 10.09 12.94
C VAL A 203 -7.60 9.18 12.98
N PRO A 204 -7.83 8.40 14.06
CA PRO A 204 -9.08 7.69 14.27
C PRO A 204 -10.29 8.63 14.24
N PRO A 205 -11.30 8.35 13.39
CA PRO A 205 -12.58 9.05 13.45
C PRO A 205 -13.38 8.68 14.70
N THR A 206 -14.24 9.59 15.17
CA THR A 206 -15.19 9.31 16.24
C THR A 206 -16.55 8.94 15.64
N PHE A 207 -16.77 7.63 15.45
CA PHE A 207 -17.97 7.10 14.80
C PHE A 207 -19.25 7.20 15.65
N TRP A 208 -19.12 7.23 16.97
CA TRP A 208 -20.23 7.45 17.89
C TRP A 208 -20.57 8.94 17.94
N ILE A 209 -21.73 9.30 17.40
CA ILE A 209 -22.18 10.69 17.30
C ILE A 209 -23.40 10.94 18.17
N TRP A 210 -23.55 12.17 18.64
CA TRP A 210 -24.77 12.64 19.28
C TRP A 210 -25.91 12.83 18.26
N PRO A 211 -27.19 12.75 18.69
CA PRO A 211 -28.34 12.84 17.78
C PRO A 211 -28.37 14.10 16.88
N TRP A 212 -27.81 15.21 17.35
CA TRP A 212 -27.75 16.49 16.62
C TRP A 212 -26.53 16.66 15.69
N GLN A 213 -25.55 15.75 15.73
CA GLN A 213 -24.40 15.81 14.82
C GLN A 213 -24.76 15.25 13.45
N SER A 214 -24.27 15.84 12.36
CA SER A 214 -24.56 15.43 10.98
C SER A 214 -23.65 14.29 10.48
N SER A 215 -22.38 14.30 10.88
CA SER A 215 -21.31 13.41 10.40
C SER A 215 -20.32 13.08 11.54
N PRO A 216 -19.62 11.93 11.49
CA PRO A 216 -18.56 11.62 12.46
C PRO A 216 -17.43 12.64 12.45
N THR A 217 -16.81 12.88 13.60
CA THR A 217 -15.63 13.75 13.69
C THR A 217 -14.43 13.08 13.02
N ASN A 218 -13.61 13.87 12.30
CA ASN A 218 -12.48 13.40 11.49
C ASN A 218 -12.87 12.39 10.39
N TYR A 219 -14.11 12.44 9.89
CA TYR A 219 -14.55 11.51 8.85
C TYR A 219 -14.09 11.90 7.44
N LEU A 220 -13.81 13.19 7.23
CA LEU A 220 -13.04 13.70 6.10
C LEU A 220 -11.71 14.25 6.63
N GLN A 221 -10.61 13.79 6.06
CA GLN A 221 -9.25 14.19 6.43
C GLN A 221 -8.44 14.53 5.20
N ILE A 222 -7.50 15.47 5.35
CA ILE A 222 -6.49 15.77 4.35
C ILE A 222 -5.18 15.15 4.84
N ALA A 223 -4.71 14.14 4.13
CA ALA A 223 -3.39 13.56 4.34
C ALA A 223 -2.34 14.43 3.65
N ASN A 224 -1.54 15.13 4.46
CA ASN A 224 -0.41 15.97 4.06
C ASN A 224 0.79 15.66 4.97
N GLU A 225 1.90 16.38 4.78
CA GLU A 225 3.14 16.17 5.52
C GLU A 225 3.29 17.12 6.73
N ARG A 226 2.24 17.84 7.14
CA ARG A 226 2.33 18.79 8.27
C ARG A 226 2.65 18.12 9.60
N ASP A 227 2.27 16.86 9.77
CA ASP A 227 2.64 16.08 10.95
C ASP A 227 4.14 15.80 11.01
N PHE A 228 4.85 15.87 9.87
CA PHE A 228 6.28 15.61 9.81
C PHE A 228 7.09 16.68 10.55
N ASP A 229 6.73 17.96 10.51
CA ASP A 229 7.54 18.97 11.21
C ASP A 229 7.24 19.02 12.74
N ALA A 230 6.32 18.18 13.24
CA ALA A 230 5.97 18.06 14.66
C ALA A 230 6.55 16.76 15.30
N PRO A 231 6.65 16.69 16.64
CA PRO A 231 6.97 15.44 17.34
C PRO A 231 6.00 14.31 16.97
N ILE A 232 6.47 13.06 16.98
CA ILE A 232 5.59 11.90 16.78
C ILE A 232 4.49 11.95 17.85
N ARG A 233 3.24 12.00 17.38
CA ARG A 233 2.05 12.02 18.23
C ARG A 233 1.91 10.71 19.04
N PRO A 234 1.14 10.71 20.14
CA PRO A 234 0.85 9.48 20.89
C PRO A 234 0.22 8.39 20.00
N HIS A 235 0.52 7.12 20.31
CA HIS A 235 0.01 5.96 19.58
C HIS A 235 -1.52 5.97 19.42
N SER A 236 -2.27 6.42 20.44
CA SER A 236 -3.74 6.50 20.42
C SER A 236 -4.30 7.42 19.33
N LEU A 237 -3.49 8.31 18.76
CA LEU A 237 -3.88 9.17 17.65
C LEU A 237 -3.60 8.52 16.28
N PHE A 238 -2.91 7.39 16.21
CA PHE A 238 -2.80 6.61 14.99
C PHE A 238 -3.99 5.66 14.84
N PHE A 239 -4.45 5.45 13.60
CA PHE A 239 -5.56 4.53 13.37
C PHE A 239 -5.20 3.08 13.74
N SER A 240 -3.93 2.69 13.56
CA SER A 240 -3.42 1.33 13.78
C SER A 240 -1.96 1.31 14.21
N ASN A 241 -1.51 0.14 14.68
CA ASN A 241 -0.10 -0.18 14.89
C ASN A 241 0.73 -0.02 13.60
N TYR A 242 0.15 -0.34 12.44
CA TYR A 242 0.81 -0.17 11.14
C TYR A 242 1.23 1.29 10.90
N ALA A 243 0.31 2.23 11.05
CA ALA A 243 0.61 3.65 10.84
C ALA A 243 1.63 4.19 11.84
N PHE A 244 1.53 3.76 13.10
CA PHE A 244 2.50 4.15 14.13
C PHE A 244 3.90 3.63 13.80
N SER A 245 4.05 2.36 13.44
CA SER A 245 5.35 1.77 13.06
C SER A 245 5.96 2.45 11.84
N LYS A 246 5.14 2.83 10.85
CA LYS A 246 5.60 3.58 9.68
C LYS A 246 6.04 5.00 10.02
N ALA A 247 5.37 5.66 10.96
CA ALA A 247 5.78 6.97 11.45
C ALA A 247 7.15 6.91 12.15
N GLU A 248 7.38 5.90 13.00
CA GLU A 248 8.68 5.70 13.65
C GLU A 248 9.80 5.43 12.65
N ALA A 249 9.56 4.53 11.68
CA ALA A 249 10.52 4.21 10.63
C ALA A 249 10.85 5.44 9.77
N GLU A 250 9.82 6.22 9.41
CA GLU A 250 10.00 7.47 8.67
C GLU A 250 10.89 8.45 9.43
N ARG A 251 10.73 8.59 10.75
CA ARG A 251 11.61 9.45 11.54
C ARG A 251 13.03 8.96 11.59
N ALA A 252 13.23 7.66 11.78
CA ALA A 252 14.56 7.07 11.78
C ALA A 252 15.28 7.34 10.44
N VAL A 253 14.59 7.11 9.32
CA VAL A 253 15.15 7.33 7.97
C VAL A 253 15.48 8.79 7.73
N CYS A 254 14.52 9.70 7.92
CA CYS A 254 14.73 11.12 7.63
C CYS A 254 15.75 11.79 8.56
N ASN A 255 15.81 11.39 9.84
CA ASN A 255 16.80 11.92 10.79
C ASN A 255 18.22 11.42 10.53
N ALA A 256 18.38 10.31 9.80
CA ALA A 256 19.69 9.79 9.40
C ALA A 256 20.30 10.56 8.20
N ASN A 257 19.64 11.61 7.72
CA ASN A 257 20.08 12.42 6.60
C ASN A 257 21.36 13.20 6.93
N GLU A 258 22.40 12.99 6.12
CA GLU A 258 23.70 13.64 6.23
C GLU A 258 24.20 14.03 4.82
N PRO A 259 25.15 14.97 4.70
CA PRO A 259 25.72 15.34 3.39
C PRO A 259 26.28 14.17 2.58
N THR A 260 26.77 13.13 3.24
CA THR A 260 27.32 11.91 2.62
C THR A 260 26.32 10.75 2.57
N PHE A 261 25.16 10.88 3.21
CA PHE A 261 24.12 9.84 3.25
C PHE A 261 22.75 10.52 3.19
N ARG A 262 22.31 10.82 1.97
CA ARG A 262 21.08 11.58 1.74
C ARG A 262 19.89 10.64 1.82
N THR A 263 18.96 10.95 2.71
CA THR A 263 17.83 10.06 2.99
C THR A 263 16.50 10.74 2.72
N GLY A 264 15.43 9.95 2.65
CA GLY A 264 14.07 10.48 2.63
C GLY A 264 13.04 9.37 2.47
N THR A 265 11.77 9.74 2.49
CA THR A 265 10.67 8.79 2.31
C THR A 265 9.61 9.25 1.33
N ILE A 266 8.98 8.29 0.66
CA ILE A 266 7.75 8.52 -0.11
C ILE A 266 6.58 8.00 0.73
N ARG A 267 5.51 8.78 0.82
CA ARG A 267 4.21 8.43 1.42
C ARG A 267 3.19 8.19 0.27
N PRO A 268 3.08 6.97 -0.27
CA PRO A 268 2.09 6.72 -1.31
C PRO A 268 0.67 6.94 -0.75
N GLY A 269 -0.21 7.44 -1.61
CA GLY A 269 -1.65 7.53 -1.39
C GLY A 269 -2.23 6.19 -0.97
N ASN A 270 -3.40 6.26 -0.33
CA ASN A 270 -3.99 5.10 0.32
C ASN A 270 -5.32 4.75 -0.36
N PRO A 271 -5.45 3.56 -0.96
CA PRO A 271 -4.47 2.46 -1.05
C PRO A 271 -3.55 2.49 -2.30
N ILE A 272 -2.51 1.64 -2.28
CA ILE A 272 -1.65 1.32 -3.45
C ILE A 272 -2.26 0.15 -4.21
N TYR A 273 -2.32 0.25 -5.55
CA TYR A 273 -2.82 -0.81 -6.43
C TYR A 273 -1.93 -0.97 -7.67
N GLY A 274 -2.24 -1.93 -8.56
CA GLY A 274 -1.55 -2.08 -9.84
C GLY A 274 -0.94 -3.45 -10.09
N GLN A 275 -1.25 -4.47 -9.27
CA GLN A 275 -0.78 -5.84 -9.46
C GLN A 275 -1.85 -6.83 -9.02
N LYS A 276 -1.87 -8.04 -9.59
CA LYS A 276 -2.88 -9.06 -9.29
C LYS A 276 -3.06 -9.40 -7.81
N THR A 277 -2.05 -9.18 -6.95
CA THR A 277 -2.07 -9.46 -5.50
C THR A 277 -2.36 -8.24 -4.63
N ASP A 278 -2.56 -7.06 -5.21
CA ASP A 278 -2.78 -5.82 -4.45
C ASP A 278 -4.06 -5.88 -3.57
N PRO A 279 -4.12 -5.07 -2.50
CA PRO A 279 -5.18 -5.13 -1.50
C PRO A 279 -6.48 -4.41 -1.92
N VAL A 280 -6.60 -4.01 -3.18
CA VAL A 280 -7.68 -3.14 -3.68
C VAL A 280 -8.33 -3.76 -4.91
N VAL A 281 -7.71 -3.63 -6.08
CA VAL A 281 -8.27 -4.10 -7.35
C VAL A 281 -8.03 -5.59 -7.46
N GLY A 282 -6.80 -6.03 -7.18
CA GLY A 282 -6.45 -7.45 -7.19
C GLY A 282 -7.35 -8.28 -6.28
N ILE A 283 -7.60 -7.83 -5.03
CA ILE A 283 -8.45 -8.60 -4.12
C ILE A 283 -9.91 -8.66 -4.60
N ILE A 284 -10.45 -7.56 -5.16
CA ILE A 284 -11.81 -7.54 -5.72
C ILE A 284 -11.96 -8.58 -6.83
N LEU A 285 -11.00 -8.62 -7.75
CA LEU A 285 -10.98 -9.54 -8.88
C LEU A 285 -10.84 -11.00 -8.43
N ARG A 286 -9.92 -11.28 -7.49
CA ARG A 286 -9.68 -12.65 -6.98
C ARG A 286 -10.85 -13.20 -6.17
N MET A 287 -11.48 -12.38 -5.34
CA MET A 287 -12.57 -12.81 -4.46
C MET A 287 -13.88 -13.04 -5.22
N ARG A 288 -14.07 -12.35 -6.36
CA ARG A 288 -15.29 -12.32 -7.19
C ARG A 288 -16.52 -11.78 -6.43
N ASP A 289 -16.93 -12.44 -5.36
CA ASP A 289 -17.99 -11.99 -4.45
C ASP A 289 -17.40 -11.16 -3.30
N ASN A 290 -17.68 -9.87 -3.31
CA ASN A 290 -17.13 -8.90 -2.36
C ASN A 290 -18.23 -8.29 -1.49
N VAL A 291 -18.00 -8.23 -0.19
CA VAL A 291 -18.85 -7.50 0.76
C VAL A 291 -18.18 -6.18 1.12
N THR A 292 -18.92 -5.08 1.10
CA THR A 292 -18.38 -3.75 1.39
C THR A 292 -19.30 -2.93 2.29
N PHE A 293 -18.73 -2.06 3.12
CA PHE A 293 -19.44 -1.01 3.85
C PHE A 293 -19.02 0.40 3.42
N ILE A 294 -18.18 0.50 2.39
CA ILE A 294 -17.51 1.75 2.01
C ILE A 294 -17.71 2.18 0.56
N PRO A 295 -18.79 1.82 -0.17
CA PRO A 295 -18.90 2.19 -1.58
C PRO A 295 -18.83 3.72 -1.80
N HIS A 296 -19.27 4.50 -0.82
CA HIS A 296 -19.31 5.96 -0.86
C HIS A 296 -18.00 6.64 -0.43
N ILE A 297 -17.04 5.91 0.14
CA ILE A 297 -15.79 6.47 0.63
C ILE A 297 -14.94 6.95 -0.54
N VAL A 298 -14.43 8.18 -0.43
CA VAL A 298 -13.61 8.87 -1.44
C VAL A 298 -12.18 8.94 -0.94
N GLN A 299 -11.24 8.39 -1.70
CA GLN A 299 -9.82 8.38 -1.35
C GLN A 299 -8.93 8.55 -2.58
N ASN A 300 -7.77 9.18 -2.39
CA ASN A 300 -6.71 9.25 -3.39
C ASN A 300 -5.93 7.94 -3.43
N TYR A 301 -5.96 7.26 -4.57
CA TYR A 301 -5.25 6.01 -4.80
C TYR A 301 -3.93 6.31 -5.48
N VAL A 302 -3.02 5.34 -5.45
CA VAL A 302 -1.77 5.44 -6.19
C VAL A 302 -1.43 4.12 -6.86
N ASN A 303 -1.20 4.17 -8.17
CA ASN A 303 -0.66 3.04 -8.90
C ASN A 303 0.77 2.77 -8.43
N SER A 304 1.15 1.51 -8.28
CA SER A 304 2.48 1.10 -7.83
C SER A 304 3.60 1.64 -8.72
N ARG A 305 3.36 1.81 -10.03
CA ARG A 305 4.31 2.46 -10.95
C ARG A 305 4.44 3.96 -10.71
N ASN A 306 3.38 4.64 -10.27
CA ASN A 306 3.46 6.04 -9.83
C ASN A 306 4.25 6.18 -8.53
N ALA A 307 4.08 5.24 -7.60
CA ALA A 307 4.89 5.19 -6.38
C ALA A 307 6.37 4.90 -6.71
N ALA A 308 6.67 3.93 -7.57
CA ALA A 308 8.03 3.63 -8.02
C ALA A 308 8.69 4.83 -8.74
N LEU A 309 7.94 5.50 -9.62
CA LEU A 309 8.39 6.69 -10.32
C LEU A 309 8.81 7.79 -9.34
N ALA A 310 8.04 8.02 -8.28
CA ALA A 310 8.38 8.97 -7.23
C ALA A 310 9.69 8.62 -6.52
N HIS A 311 9.97 7.34 -6.27
CA HIS A 311 11.25 6.91 -5.68
C HIS A 311 12.42 7.24 -6.61
N LEU A 312 12.29 6.99 -7.91
CA LEU A 312 13.35 7.30 -8.87
C LEU A 312 13.54 8.82 -9.05
N GLN A 313 12.46 9.59 -9.06
CA GLN A 313 12.53 11.06 -9.11
C GLN A 313 13.16 11.64 -7.85
N PHE A 314 12.87 11.05 -6.68
CA PHE A 314 13.52 11.43 -5.45
C PHE A 314 15.02 11.10 -5.46
N GLU A 315 15.40 9.93 -5.97
CA GLU A 315 16.82 9.62 -6.17
C GLU A 315 17.50 10.65 -7.08
N ALA A 316 16.89 10.98 -8.21
CA ALA A 316 17.44 11.97 -9.13
C ALA A 316 17.55 13.37 -8.50
N ALA A 317 16.61 13.75 -7.65
CA ALA A 317 16.64 15.00 -6.88
C ALA A 317 17.71 15.01 -5.79
N LEU A 318 18.00 13.85 -5.20
CA LEU A 318 19.05 13.69 -4.19
C LEU A 318 20.44 13.59 -4.81
N ALA A 319 20.57 13.03 -6.01
CA ALA A 319 21.84 12.79 -6.67
C ALA A 319 22.63 14.10 -6.93
N PRO A 320 23.98 14.10 -6.83
CA PRO A 320 24.77 15.27 -7.15
C PRO A 320 24.60 15.65 -8.63
N PRO A 321 24.70 16.94 -9.00
CA PRO A 321 24.70 17.36 -10.39
C PRO A 321 25.79 16.65 -11.20
N ARG A 322 25.45 16.24 -12.43
CA ARG A 322 26.42 15.64 -13.36
C ARG A 322 27.59 16.61 -13.59
N GLY A 323 28.81 16.13 -13.41
CA GLY A 323 30.03 16.94 -13.58
C GLY A 323 30.52 17.68 -12.33
N SER A 324 29.84 17.55 -11.18
CA SER A 324 30.34 18.04 -9.88
C SER A 324 30.34 16.95 -8.79
N PRO A 325 30.95 15.77 -9.05
CA PRO A 325 31.10 14.72 -8.05
C PRO A 325 31.93 15.25 -6.87
N GLY A 326 31.31 15.37 -5.70
CA GLY A 326 31.96 15.90 -4.48
C GLY A 326 31.34 17.19 -3.92
N THR A 327 30.38 17.80 -4.62
CA THR A 327 29.56 18.87 -4.02
C THR A 327 28.75 18.31 -2.84
N ARG A 328 29.06 18.80 -1.62
CA ARG A 328 28.44 18.37 -0.35
C ARG A 328 27.15 19.12 -0.02
N THR A 329 26.59 19.87 -0.98
CA THR A 329 25.34 20.59 -0.78
C THR A 329 24.18 19.62 -0.80
N THR A 330 23.64 19.34 0.38
CA THR A 330 22.43 18.53 0.55
C THR A 330 21.24 19.24 -0.10
N PRO A 331 20.55 18.62 -1.08
CA PRO A 331 19.34 19.20 -1.67
C PRO A 331 18.27 19.47 -0.61
N ALA A 332 17.47 20.51 -0.79
CA ALA A 332 16.42 20.89 0.19
C ALA A 332 15.34 19.81 0.40
N CYS A 333 15.19 18.89 -0.56
CA CYS A 333 14.30 17.74 -0.44
C CYS A 333 14.87 16.58 0.41
N ALA A 334 16.16 16.60 0.76
CA ALA A 334 16.76 15.55 1.57
C ALA A 334 16.32 15.63 3.04
N GLY A 335 16.23 14.47 3.70
CA GLY A 335 15.69 14.34 5.05
C GLY A 335 14.21 14.66 5.16
N ARG A 336 13.47 14.65 4.04
CA ARG A 336 12.03 14.95 3.98
C ARG A 336 11.21 13.73 3.58
N THR A 337 9.91 13.83 3.81
CA THR A 337 8.89 12.90 3.33
C THR A 337 7.98 13.59 2.32
N PHE A 338 7.47 12.85 1.34
CA PHE A 338 6.63 13.37 0.27
C PHE A 338 5.44 12.46 -0.04
N ASN A 339 4.24 13.02 0.02
CA ASN A 339 3.03 12.35 -0.42
C ASN A 339 2.96 12.27 -1.94
N VAL A 340 2.47 11.14 -2.47
CA VAL A 340 2.25 10.97 -3.92
C VAL A 340 0.94 10.24 -4.20
N THR A 341 0.22 10.69 -5.23
CA THR A 341 -1.06 10.11 -5.68
C THR A 341 -1.10 10.06 -7.21
N ASP A 342 -2.03 9.26 -7.76
CA ASP A 342 -2.36 9.33 -9.18
C ASP A 342 -2.84 10.72 -9.61
N VAL A 343 -2.84 10.95 -10.93
CA VAL A 343 -3.34 12.18 -11.52
C VAL A 343 -4.87 12.24 -11.46
N GLY A 344 -5.39 13.43 -11.13
CA GLY A 344 -6.81 13.74 -11.20
C GLY A 344 -7.54 13.61 -9.87
N PRO A 345 -8.88 13.72 -9.88
CA PRO A 345 -9.68 13.68 -8.67
C PRO A 345 -9.70 12.27 -8.06
N PRO A 346 -9.79 12.15 -6.72
CA PRO A 346 -9.91 10.85 -6.05
C PRO A 346 -11.21 10.14 -6.47
N PRO A 347 -11.18 8.83 -6.76
CA PRO A 347 -12.40 8.05 -6.96
C PRO A 347 -13.11 7.76 -5.64
N SER A 348 -14.33 7.24 -5.75
CA SER A 348 -14.96 6.47 -4.67
C SER A 348 -14.69 4.98 -4.86
N PHE A 349 -14.81 4.19 -3.79
CA PHE A 349 -14.76 2.72 -3.92
C PHE A 349 -15.84 2.19 -4.87
N ALA A 350 -17.02 2.80 -4.94
CA ALA A 350 -18.07 2.42 -5.89
C ALA A 350 -17.63 2.56 -7.35
N ASP A 351 -16.75 3.51 -7.67
CA ASP A 351 -16.22 3.66 -9.02
C ASP A 351 -15.29 2.48 -9.37
N VAL A 352 -14.47 2.05 -8.42
CA VAL A 352 -13.59 0.88 -8.56
C VAL A 352 -14.40 -0.42 -8.69
N TYR A 353 -15.44 -0.58 -7.86
CA TYR A 353 -16.36 -1.71 -7.96
C TYR A 353 -17.04 -1.76 -9.33
N ARG A 354 -17.52 -0.62 -9.83
CA ARG A 354 -18.12 -0.52 -11.15
C ARG A 354 -17.15 -0.87 -12.27
N ALA A 355 -15.88 -0.47 -12.17
CA ALA A 355 -14.84 -0.86 -13.11
C ALA A 355 -14.69 -2.39 -13.16
N ALA A 356 -14.55 -3.03 -12.01
CA ALA A 356 -14.43 -4.49 -11.92
C ALA A 356 -15.68 -5.22 -12.45
N GLU A 357 -16.89 -4.81 -12.03
CA GLU A 357 -18.16 -5.40 -12.49
C GLU A 357 -18.43 -5.19 -13.98
N THR A 358 -17.90 -4.12 -14.58
CA THR A 358 -18.14 -3.78 -15.99
C THR A 358 -17.13 -4.42 -16.94
N LEU A 359 -15.87 -4.51 -16.53
CA LEU A 359 -14.75 -4.83 -17.42
C LEU A 359 -14.14 -6.21 -17.17
N SER A 360 -14.30 -6.80 -15.98
CA SER A 360 -13.66 -8.09 -15.68
C SER A 360 -14.25 -9.23 -16.52
N ALA A 361 -13.38 -10.06 -17.08
CA ALA A 361 -13.74 -11.30 -17.77
C ALA A 361 -14.31 -12.35 -16.81
N THR A 362 -13.90 -12.31 -15.54
CA THR A 362 -14.47 -13.12 -14.47
C THR A 362 -15.59 -12.35 -13.78
N PRO A 363 -16.79 -12.91 -13.60
CA PRO A 363 -17.89 -12.21 -12.94
C PRO A 363 -17.49 -11.71 -11.54
N VAL A 364 -17.64 -10.41 -11.31
CA VAL A 364 -17.47 -9.76 -10.00
C VAL A 364 -18.83 -9.28 -9.52
N ARG A 365 -19.11 -9.45 -8.23
CA ARG A 365 -20.32 -8.96 -7.57
C ARG A 365 -19.95 -8.25 -6.29
N VAL A 366 -20.41 -7.03 -6.13
CA VAL A 366 -20.22 -6.27 -4.88
C VAL A 366 -21.53 -6.10 -4.13
N THR A 367 -21.57 -6.53 -2.87
CA THR A 367 -22.75 -6.44 -2.00
C THR A 367 -22.50 -5.45 -0.87
N PRO A 368 -23.12 -4.25 -0.90
CA PRO A 368 -23.10 -3.32 0.21
C PRO A 368 -23.80 -3.90 1.45
N ARG A 369 -23.22 -3.69 2.63
CA ARG A 369 -23.80 -4.06 3.93
C ARG A 369 -23.80 -2.87 4.87
N SER A 370 -24.63 -2.94 5.91
CA SER A 370 -24.70 -1.90 6.95
C SER A 370 -23.32 -1.68 7.58
N PRO A 371 -22.76 -0.45 7.50
CA PRO A 371 -21.50 -0.15 8.17
C PRO A 371 -21.58 -0.36 9.68
N LEU A 372 -22.70 0.00 10.30
CA LEU A 372 -22.88 -0.18 11.74
C LEU A 372 -22.85 -1.66 12.15
N ALA A 373 -23.57 -2.53 11.42
CA ALA A 373 -23.57 -3.96 11.73
C ALA A 373 -22.16 -4.56 11.66
N LEU A 374 -21.41 -4.22 10.60
CA LEU A 374 -20.03 -4.67 10.45
C LEU A 374 -19.09 -4.03 11.48
N PHE A 375 -19.35 -2.80 11.92
CA PHE A 375 -18.57 -2.11 12.95
C PHE A 375 -18.76 -2.75 14.32
N LEU A 376 -19.99 -3.13 14.68
CA LEU A 376 -20.27 -3.88 15.91
C LEU A 376 -19.60 -5.25 15.89
N LEU A 377 -19.68 -5.97 14.76
CA LEU A 377 -18.98 -7.24 14.58
C LEU A 377 -17.46 -7.06 14.69
N ALA A 378 -16.93 -5.97 14.15
CA ALA A 378 -15.51 -5.66 14.23
C ALA A 378 -15.03 -5.49 15.68
N HIS A 379 -15.81 -4.81 16.52
CA HIS A 379 -15.53 -4.71 17.95
C HIS A 379 -15.57 -6.06 18.68
N ALA A 380 -16.51 -6.95 18.30
CA ALA A 380 -16.55 -8.30 18.85
C ALA A 380 -15.30 -9.11 18.48
N ILE A 381 -14.86 -9.02 17.21
CA ILE A 381 -13.64 -9.67 16.72
C ILE A 381 -12.39 -9.13 17.44
N GLU A 382 -12.24 -7.81 17.54
CA GLU A 382 -11.11 -7.20 18.27
C GLU A 382 -11.10 -7.64 19.74
N THR A 383 -12.26 -7.61 20.41
CA THR A 383 -12.39 -8.04 21.81
C THR A 383 -11.97 -9.49 21.97
N TRP A 384 -12.39 -10.36 21.05
CA TRP A 384 -11.98 -11.77 21.03
C TRP A 384 -10.46 -11.92 20.87
N CYS A 385 -9.85 -11.26 19.87
CA CYS A 385 -8.40 -11.31 19.67
C CYS A 385 -7.64 -10.82 20.92
N VAL A 386 -8.06 -9.69 21.50
CA VAL A 386 -7.45 -9.12 22.71
C VAL A 386 -7.61 -10.06 23.92
N LEU A 387 -8.76 -10.72 24.05
CA LEU A 387 -8.99 -11.71 25.11
C LEU A 387 -8.01 -12.87 25.00
N LEU A 388 -7.84 -13.43 23.79
CA LEU A 388 -6.89 -14.53 23.54
C LEU A 388 -5.45 -14.12 23.79
N ALA A 389 -5.07 -12.89 23.42
CA ALA A 389 -3.74 -12.36 23.69
C ALA A 389 -3.45 -12.18 25.19
N ARG A 390 -4.46 -11.79 25.97
CA ARG A 390 -4.34 -11.63 27.43
C ARG A 390 -4.40 -12.96 28.19
N LEU A 391 -5.08 -13.96 27.64
CA LEU A 391 -5.30 -15.26 28.26
C LEU A 391 -4.77 -16.38 27.35
N PRO A 392 -3.45 -16.47 27.12
CA PRO A 392 -2.87 -17.42 26.16
C PRO A 392 -3.14 -18.90 26.52
N PHE A 393 -3.46 -19.18 27.79
CA PHE A 393 -3.85 -20.53 28.21
C PHE A 393 -5.15 -21.01 27.57
N LEU A 394 -6.05 -20.10 27.13
CA LEU A 394 -7.27 -20.48 26.41
C LEU A 394 -6.90 -21.18 25.11
N THR A 395 -6.01 -20.56 24.31
CA THR A 395 -5.50 -21.17 23.07
C THR A 395 -4.69 -22.43 23.34
N ALA A 396 -3.86 -22.43 24.40
CA ALA A 396 -2.97 -23.55 24.70
C ALA A 396 -3.70 -24.80 25.22
N ARG A 397 -4.74 -24.62 26.07
CA ARG A 397 -5.50 -25.75 26.66
C ARG A 397 -6.71 -26.14 25.83
N LEU A 398 -7.36 -25.17 25.19
CA LEU A 398 -8.56 -25.38 24.38
C LEU A 398 -8.16 -25.12 22.92
N GLY A 399 -7.40 -26.04 22.33
CA GLY A 399 -6.74 -25.85 21.02
C GLY A 399 -7.64 -25.50 19.82
N TRP A 400 -8.96 -25.53 19.99
CA TRP A 400 -9.98 -25.07 19.04
C TRP A 400 -10.30 -23.56 19.15
N ILE A 401 -9.93 -22.92 20.25
CA ILE A 401 -10.04 -21.48 20.48
C ILE A 401 -8.81 -20.81 19.84
N ARG A 402 -9.03 -20.08 18.74
CA ARG A 402 -7.96 -19.38 18.01
C ARG A 402 -8.43 -18.00 17.54
N GLU A 403 -7.46 -17.17 17.18
CA GLU A 403 -7.73 -15.95 16.44
C GLU A 403 -8.44 -16.31 15.10
N PRO A 404 -9.36 -15.47 14.61
CA PRO A 404 -10.01 -15.71 13.34
C PRO A 404 -8.98 -15.78 12.21
N SER A 405 -9.21 -16.66 11.24
CA SER A 405 -8.35 -16.84 10.07
C SER A 405 -9.05 -16.41 8.78
N GLY A 406 -8.30 -16.27 7.69
CA GLY A 406 -8.86 -15.79 6.42
C GLY A 406 -9.39 -14.35 6.52
N PRO A 407 -10.17 -13.85 5.55
CA PRO A 407 -10.48 -12.43 5.44
C PRO A 407 -11.15 -11.79 6.66
N ILE A 408 -11.88 -12.56 7.47
CA ILE A 408 -12.63 -12.05 8.63
C ILE A 408 -11.71 -11.46 9.71
N HIS A 409 -10.45 -11.91 9.81
CA HIS A 409 -9.49 -11.37 10.79
C HIS A 409 -9.18 -9.88 10.56
N MET A 410 -9.38 -9.39 9.34
CA MET A 410 -9.22 -7.98 8.97
C MET A 410 -10.36 -7.11 9.51
N LEU A 411 -11.53 -7.69 9.81
CA LEU A 411 -12.70 -6.94 10.27
C LEU A 411 -12.53 -6.58 11.76
N GLN A 412 -11.75 -5.52 12.01
CA GLN A 412 -11.55 -4.91 13.34
C GLN A 412 -11.75 -3.39 13.24
N PRO A 413 -12.02 -2.67 14.34
CA PRO A 413 -12.45 -1.26 14.30
C PRO A 413 -11.43 -0.33 13.62
N SER A 414 -10.15 -0.68 13.68
CA SER A 414 -9.08 0.05 13.00
C SER A 414 -9.27 0.14 11.47
N VAL A 415 -9.85 -0.88 10.82
CA VAL A 415 -10.11 -0.86 9.37
C VAL A 415 -11.16 0.18 9.00
N PHE A 416 -12.11 0.49 9.89
CA PHE A 416 -13.05 1.59 9.67
C PHE A 416 -12.34 2.94 9.71
N SER A 417 -11.32 3.07 10.56
CA SER A 417 -10.58 4.31 10.75
C SER A 417 -9.74 4.69 9.54
N VAL A 418 -9.15 3.71 8.85
CA VAL A 418 -8.43 3.94 7.58
C VAL A 418 -9.37 4.00 6.36
N SER A 419 -10.61 3.54 6.51
CA SER A 419 -11.65 3.61 5.48
C SER A 419 -12.55 4.85 5.65
N CYS A 420 -11.98 5.99 6.04
CA CYS A 420 -12.65 7.30 6.05
C CYS A 420 -12.39 8.07 4.74
N HIS A 421 -13.07 9.19 4.53
CA HIS A 421 -12.76 10.04 3.37
C HIS A 421 -11.38 10.67 3.56
N THR A 422 -10.45 10.41 2.64
CA THR A 422 -9.06 10.86 2.75
C THR A 422 -8.60 11.48 1.45
N LEU A 423 -8.33 12.78 1.48
CA LEU A 423 -7.76 13.51 0.36
C LEU A 423 -6.26 13.62 0.56
N VAL A 424 -5.46 13.11 -0.38
CA VAL A 424 -4.00 13.17 -0.29
C VAL A 424 -3.53 14.43 -1.02
N ASP A 425 -2.81 15.29 -0.31
CA ASP A 425 -2.12 16.45 -0.87
C ASP A 425 -0.69 16.04 -1.24
N ASP A 426 -0.38 16.01 -2.54
CA ASP A 426 0.96 15.75 -3.09
C ASP A 426 1.65 17.03 -3.59
N GLY A 427 1.15 18.21 -3.18
CA GLY A 427 1.64 19.50 -3.64
C GLY A 427 3.11 19.74 -3.37
N LEU A 428 3.66 19.25 -2.25
CA LEU A 428 5.09 19.34 -1.95
C LEU A 428 5.94 18.48 -2.88
N ALA A 429 5.48 17.27 -3.23
CA ALA A 429 6.20 16.39 -4.14
C ALA A 429 6.28 16.99 -5.56
N ARG A 430 5.22 17.68 -6.00
CA ARG A 430 5.11 18.30 -7.34
C ARG A 430 5.99 19.52 -7.54
N ARG A 431 6.40 20.22 -6.46
CA ARG A 431 7.31 21.37 -6.54
C ARG A 431 8.62 20.98 -7.20
N SER A 432 9.28 21.94 -7.84
CA SER A 432 10.59 21.68 -8.44
C SER A 432 11.64 21.32 -7.37
N VAL A 433 12.73 20.70 -7.79
CA VAL A 433 13.86 20.40 -6.88
C VAL A 433 14.44 21.68 -6.27
N ALA A 434 14.48 22.77 -7.03
CA ALA A 434 14.93 24.08 -6.54
C ALA A 434 14.03 24.65 -5.42
N GLU A 435 12.74 24.30 -5.41
CA GLU A 435 11.77 24.69 -4.38
C GLU A 435 11.66 23.65 -3.25
N GLY A 436 12.55 22.64 -3.23
CA GLY A 436 12.57 21.58 -2.23
C GLY A 436 11.58 20.43 -2.46
N GLY A 437 10.97 20.33 -3.65
CA GLY A 437 10.16 19.20 -4.07
C GLY A 437 10.94 18.16 -4.88
N LEU A 438 10.20 17.27 -5.56
CA LEU A 438 10.76 16.20 -6.40
C LEU A 438 10.61 16.49 -7.90
N GLY A 439 9.75 17.44 -8.26
CA GLY A 439 9.21 17.57 -9.62
C GLY A 439 8.25 16.45 -9.99
N TYR A 440 7.57 15.86 -8.98
CA TYR A 440 6.72 14.68 -9.17
C TYR A 440 5.62 14.91 -10.20
N ARG A 441 5.49 13.96 -11.13
CA ARG A 441 4.43 13.91 -12.13
C ARG A 441 3.94 12.48 -12.27
N GLY A 442 2.72 12.20 -11.82
CA GLY A 442 2.08 10.91 -12.04
C GLY A 442 1.89 10.60 -13.54
N GLY A 443 2.09 9.34 -13.91
CA GLY A 443 2.00 8.85 -15.29
C GLY A 443 0.65 8.29 -15.70
N CYS A 444 -0.29 8.19 -14.78
CA CYS A 444 -1.66 7.80 -15.10
C CYS A 444 -2.67 8.41 -14.12
N THR A 445 -3.91 8.47 -14.57
CA THR A 445 -5.06 8.65 -13.69
C THR A 445 -5.44 7.33 -13.02
N THR A 446 -6.20 7.39 -11.92
CA THR A 446 -6.64 6.16 -11.25
C THR A 446 -7.50 5.28 -12.16
N MET A 447 -8.41 5.87 -12.95
CA MET A 447 -9.24 5.13 -13.91
C MET A 447 -8.37 4.35 -14.90
N GLU A 448 -7.36 5.00 -15.49
CA GLU A 448 -6.46 4.36 -16.45
C GLU A 448 -5.68 3.21 -15.83
N GLY A 449 -5.08 3.43 -14.66
CA GLY A 449 -4.33 2.36 -14.00
C GLY A 449 -5.22 1.17 -13.64
N ILE A 450 -6.47 1.40 -13.21
CA ILE A 450 -7.40 0.32 -12.86
C ILE A 450 -7.85 -0.43 -14.12
N CYS A 451 -8.19 0.29 -15.19
CA CYS A 451 -8.56 -0.33 -16.47
C CYS A 451 -7.39 -1.16 -17.04
N GLU A 452 -6.15 -0.69 -16.94
CA GLU A 452 -4.99 -1.46 -17.41
C GLU A 452 -4.77 -2.72 -16.55
N GLN A 453 -4.91 -2.62 -15.23
CA GLN A 453 -4.81 -3.80 -14.37
C GLN A 453 -5.91 -4.84 -14.67
N ILE A 454 -7.15 -4.40 -14.92
CA ILE A 454 -8.23 -5.31 -15.32
C ILE A 454 -7.95 -5.91 -16.70
N LEU A 455 -7.35 -5.14 -17.62
CA LEU A 455 -6.93 -5.65 -18.93
C LEU A 455 -5.88 -6.76 -18.80
N GLU A 456 -4.89 -6.58 -17.94
CA GLU A 456 -3.90 -7.62 -17.62
C GLU A 456 -4.57 -8.85 -17.02
N TRP A 457 -5.45 -8.68 -16.03
CA TRP A 457 -6.23 -9.77 -15.45
C TRP A 457 -7.02 -10.56 -16.51
N ASN A 458 -7.67 -9.85 -17.42
CA ASN A 458 -8.49 -10.45 -18.48
C ASN A 458 -7.64 -11.20 -19.51
N ARG A 459 -6.43 -10.74 -19.81
CA ARG A 459 -5.50 -11.48 -20.68
C ARG A 459 -5.10 -12.80 -20.02
N GLU A 460 -4.73 -12.76 -18.74
CA GLU A 460 -4.35 -13.97 -18.00
C GLU A 460 -5.46 -15.02 -17.95
N HIS A 461 -6.72 -14.60 -17.79
CA HIS A 461 -7.87 -15.51 -17.72
C HIS A 461 -8.53 -15.81 -19.08
N GLY A 462 -8.16 -15.07 -20.13
CA GLY A 462 -8.55 -15.34 -21.51
C GLY A 462 -7.68 -16.40 -22.16
N GLU A 463 -6.36 -16.35 -21.91
CA GLU A 463 -5.38 -17.36 -22.36
C GLU A 463 -5.61 -18.72 -21.68
N GLU A 464 -6.06 -18.75 -20.42
CA GLU A 464 -6.52 -19.98 -19.74
C GLU A 464 -7.75 -20.61 -20.42
N GLY A 465 -8.51 -19.86 -21.23
CA GLY A 465 -9.61 -20.36 -22.05
C GLY A 465 -9.17 -21.06 -23.34
N GLU A 466 -7.99 -20.73 -23.88
CA GLU A 466 -7.45 -21.37 -25.09
C GLU A 466 -6.56 -22.58 -24.73
N GLU A 467 -5.68 -22.46 -23.73
CA GLU A 467 -4.90 -23.60 -23.21
C GLU A 467 -5.78 -24.60 -22.41
N GLY A 468 -6.88 -24.12 -21.81
CA GLY A 468 -7.86 -24.97 -21.14
C GLY A 468 -8.67 -25.85 -22.10
N VAL A 469 -8.87 -25.41 -23.35
CA VAL A 469 -9.54 -26.20 -24.40
C VAL A 469 -8.58 -27.23 -24.98
N GLU A 470 -7.30 -26.90 -25.18
CA GLU A 470 -6.30 -27.86 -25.66
C GLU A 470 -5.94 -28.93 -24.61
N ASN A 471 -5.91 -28.55 -23.33
CA ASN A 471 -5.67 -29.49 -22.22
C ASN A 471 -6.94 -30.25 -21.79
N ALA A 472 -8.16 -29.72 -22.00
CA ALA A 472 -9.39 -30.48 -21.79
C ALA A 472 -9.58 -31.60 -22.82
N VAL A 473 -9.01 -31.47 -24.03
CA VAL A 473 -9.03 -32.54 -25.05
C VAL A 473 -7.99 -33.64 -24.73
N ARG A 474 -6.97 -33.38 -23.90
CA ARG A 474 -5.95 -34.36 -23.50
C ARG A 474 -6.02 -34.84 -22.03
N GLY A 475 -6.82 -34.21 -21.19
CA GLY A 475 -6.85 -34.40 -19.74
C GLY A 475 -8.13 -35.01 -19.16
N VAL A 476 -8.95 -35.70 -19.97
CA VAL A 476 -10.13 -36.45 -19.47
C VAL A 476 -9.74 -37.69 -18.65
N GLU A 477 -8.45 -38.03 -18.57
CA GLU A 477 -7.94 -39.05 -17.66
C GLU A 477 -6.91 -38.47 -16.69
N GLY A 478 -7.39 -37.89 -15.58
CA GLY A 478 -6.59 -37.81 -14.36
C GLY A 478 -6.59 -36.48 -13.60
N THR A 479 -7.25 -36.50 -12.44
CA THR A 479 -6.87 -35.76 -11.21
C THR A 479 -7.44 -34.34 -11.01
N ALA A 480 -8.73 -34.29 -10.68
CA ALA A 480 -9.34 -33.21 -9.91
C ALA A 480 -8.98 -33.36 -8.41
N ALA A 481 -7.86 -32.77 -7.96
CA ALA A 481 -7.58 -32.43 -6.54
C ALA A 481 -6.22 -31.73 -6.38
N LYS A 482 -6.21 -30.38 -6.35
CA LYS A 482 -5.27 -29.49 -5.59
C LYS A 482 -5.20 -28.08 -6.22
N ALA A 483 -6.09 -27.19 -5.79
CA ALA A 483 -5.87 -25.74 -5.89
C ALA A 483 -6.71 -25.03 -4.80
N GLY A 484 -6.57 -25.52 -3.58
CA GLY A 484 -7.03 -24.86 -2.37
C GLY A 484 -5.86 -24.79 -1.40
N LEU A 485 -5.66 -23.62 -0.80
CA LEU A 485 -4.77 -23.39 0.34
C LEU A 485 -3.26 -23.50 0.08
N THR A 486 -2.67 -22.39 -0.35
CA THR A 486 -1.38 -21.92 0.20
C THR A 486 -1.48 -20.44 0.54
N ALA A 487 -2.49 -20.09 1.35
CA ALA A 487 -2.38 -19.01 2.32
C ALA A 487 -1.64 -19.55 3.56
N GLN A 488 -0.37 -19.92 3.37
CA GLN A 488 0.58 -20.10 4.45
C GLN A 488 1.71 -19.12 4.20
N GLY A 489 1.65 -18.02 4.92
CA GLY A 489 2.60 -16.93 4.90
C GLY A 489 2.02 -15.84 5.77
N VAL A 490 2.71 -15.51 6.86
CA VAL A 490 2.26 -14.62 7.95
C VAL A 490 1.37 -15.28 9.00
N ALA A 491 1.90 -16.31 9.64
CA ALA A 491 1.58 -16.63 11.03
C ALA A 491 2.88 -16.92 11.79
N ALA A 492 3.69 -15.88 11.94
CA ALA A 492 4.72 -15.65 12.96
C ALA A 492 5.29 -14.26 12.67
#